data_AF-A0A7X5WQX2-F1
#
_entry.id   AF-A0A7X5WQX2-F1
#
_cell.length_a   1.000
_cell.length_b   1.000
_cell.length_c   1.000
_cell.angle_alpha   90.00
_cell.angle_beta   90.00
_cell.angle_gamma   90.00
#
_symmetry.space_group_name_H-M   'P 1'
#
loop_
_entity.id
_entity.type
_entity.pdbx_description
1 polymer ?
#
loop_
_entity_poly.entity_id
_entity_poly.type
_entity_poly.pdbx_seq_one_letter_code
_entity_poly.pdbx_strand_id
1 'polypeptide(L)'
;MRFRPAIDSRTSEVYLPVGERGRALLEEPLLNKGTAFSADEREAFDLTGYLPAHVSTMDEQLVRVRTALDSKTSAIEKHIYLAGLHDRNETLFFRFVLENLREVVPLIYTPTVAEACVNWSRIFRRARGIYVTPEDRGGVARLLRGVAPQDTEVIVVTDNERILGIGDQGAGGMGIPIGKLALYTAAAGIHPARTLPISLDVGTDNAALLDDPMYLGWRGHRERGEPYWSLVEEFVLAVKEVFPTALLQWEDFANTTSFRHLDTYREIIPSFNDDIQGTAAVVVAGLLAAMRRTGGELADQRYVIVGS
;
A
#
# COMPACT_ATOMS: atom_id res chain seq x y z
N MET A 1 13.81 -3.63 -12.04
CA MET A 1 13.82 -2.32 -11.39
C MET A 1 13.89 -1.26 -12.43
N ARG A 2 12.78 -0.55 -12.61
CA ARG A 2 12.70 0.67 -13.44
C ARG A 2 13.71 1.72 -12.98
N PHE A 3 14.09 1.65 -11.70
CA PHE A 3 15.02 2.55 -11.02
C PHE A 3 16.25 1.80 -10.50
N ARG A 4 17.18 1.39 -11.38
CA ARG A 4 18.44 0.73 -10.99
C ARG A 4 19.55 1.75 -10.79
N PRO A 5 20.15 1.84 -9.59
CA PRO A 5 21.34 2.67 -9.42
C PRO A 5 22.47 2.22 -10.36
N ALA A 6 23.11 3.18 -11.00
CA ALA A 6 24.30 3.01 -11.83
C ALA A 6 25.49 3.71 -11.14
N ILE A 7 26.71 3.38 -11.55
CA ILE A 7 27.92 4.02 -11.07
C ILE A 7 28.45 4.92 -12.18
N ASP A 8 28.66 6.20 -11.87
CA ASP A 8 29.32 7.12 -12.79
C ASP A 8 30.79 6.70 -12.93
N SER A 9 31.21 6.36 -14.15
CA SER A 9 32.57 5.87 -14.41
C SER A 9 33.68 6.90 -14.16
N ARG A 10 33.33 8.19 -14.05
CA ARG A 10 34.26 9.30 -13.83
C ARG A 10 34.35 9.69 -12.36
N THR A 11 33.23 9.74 -11.66
CA THR A 11 33.17 10.18 -10.25
C THR A 11 33.13 9.01 -9.26
N SER A 12 32.83 7.79 -9.74
CA SER A 12 32.51 6.62 -8.93
C SER A 12 31.27 6.80 -8.02
N GLU A 13 30.47 7.84 -8.26
CA GLU A 13 29.25 8.08 -7.51
C GLU A 13 28.11 7.18 -8.00
N VAL A 14 27.30 6.73 -7.06
CA VAL A 14 26.07 5.99 -7.37
C VAL A 14 24.98 6.99 -7.72
N TYR A 15 24.38 6.85 -8.91
CA TYR A 15 23.29 7.70 -9.38
C TYR A 15 22.12 6.87 -9.89
N LEU A 16 20.93 7.47 -9.96
CA LEU A 16 19.78 6.86 -10.60
C LEU A 16 19.62 7.42 -12.02
N PRO A 17 19.74 6.60 -13.08
CA PRO A 17 19.46 7.05 -14.43
C PRO A 17 17.97 7.42 -14.54
N VAL A 18 17.70 8.65 -14.98
CA VAL A 18 16.36 9.19 -15.18
C VAL A 18 16.19 9.53 -16.65
N GLY A 19 15.23 8.87 -17.31
CA GLY A 19 14.92 9.11 -18.72
C GLY A 19 13.78 10.11 -18.91
N GLU A 20 12.93 10.25 -17.90
CA GLU A 20 11.77 11.12 -17.87
C GLU A 20 12.17 12.60 -17.83
N ARG A 21 11.43 13.43 -18.57
CA ARG A 21 11.67 14.88 -18.73
C ARG A 21 10.37 15.66 -18.66
N GLY A 22 10.45 16.97 -18.46
CA GLY A 22 9.32 17.88 -18.49
C GLY A 22 8.18 17.46 -17.56
N ARG A 23 6.94 17.54 -18.07
CA ARG A 23 5.74 17.16 -17.31
C ARG A 23 5.76 15.71 -16.83
N ALA A 24 6.25 14.77 -17.64
CA ALA A 24 6.28 13.36 -17.29
C ALA A 24 7.14 13.09 -16.04
N LEU A 25 8.27 13.78 -15.90
CA LEU A 25 9.10 13.71 -14.70
C LEU A 25 8.39 14.25 -13.45
N LEU A 26 7.64 15.34 -13.59
CA LEU A 26 6.86 15.93 -12.49
C LEU A 26 5.66 15.07 -12.07
N GLU A 27 5.18 14.21 -12.96
CA GLU A 27 4.06 13.31 -12.70
C GLU A 27 4.51 11.97 -12.09
N GLU A 28 5.78 11.60 -12.19
CA GLU A 28 6.35 10.37 -11.64
C GLU A 28 6.73 10.56 -10.14
N PRO A 29 5.94 10.06 -9.18
CA PRO A 29 6.09 10.41 -7.76
C PRO A 29 7.41 9.96 -7.14
N LEU A 30 8.01 8.88 -7.67
CA LEU A 30 9.31 8.36 -7.23
C LEU A 30 10.48 9.26 -7.63
N LEU A 31 10.35 10.01 -8.72
CA LEU A 31 11.40 10.86 -9.28
C LEU A 31 11.18 12.34 -9.00
N ASN A 32 9.93 12.75 -8.80
CA ASN A 32 9.57 14.15 -8.64
C ASN A 32 10.12 14.76 -7.35
N LYS A 33 11.01 15.73 -7.47
CA LYS A 33 11.54 16.52 -6.35
C LYS A 33 10.73 17.80 -6.07
N GLY A 34 9.73 18.11 -6.90
CA GLY A 34 8.97 19.35 -6.84
C GLY A 34 9.89 20.57 -6.92
N THR A 35 9.72 21.54 -6.02
CA THR A 35 10.56 22.75 -6.00
C THR A 35 12.03 22.49 -5.59
N ALA A 36 12.39 21.27 -5.20
CA ALA A 36 13.77 20.92 -4.82
C ALA A 36 14.64 20.51 -6.02
N PHE A 37 14.11 20.48 -7.24
CA PHE A 37 14.96 20.41 -8.43
C PHE A 37 15.86 21.65 -8.49
N SER A 38 17.18 21.44 -8.61
CA SER A 38 18.18 22.50 -8.76
C SER A 38 18.01 23.25 -10.08
N ALA A 39 18.70 24.40 -10.25
CA ALA A 39 18.68 25.11 -11.52
C ALA A 39 19.19 24.23 -12.68
N ASP A 40 20.32 23.54 -12.45
CA ASP A 40 20.94 22.64 -13.42
C ASP A 40 20.03 21.44 -13.74
N GLU A 41 19.37 20.85 -12.74
CA GLU A 41 18.39 19.78 -12.96
C GLU A 41 17.18 20.27 -13.76
N ARG A 42 16.71 21.49 -13.49
CA ARG A 42 15.58 22.05 -14.23
C ARG A 42 15.91 22.29 -15.70
N GLU A 43 17.11 22.73 -16.02
CA GLU A 43 17.58 22.83 -17.40
C GLU A 43 17.76 21.43 -18.01
N ALA A 44 18.49 20.55 -17.32
CA ALA A 44 18.83 19.22 -17.81
C ALA A 44 17.61 18.32 -18.06
N PHE A 45 16.52 18.50 -17.32
CA PHE A 45 15.27 17.73 -17.44
C PHE A 45 14.11 18.50 -18.09
N ASP A 46 14.36 19.62 -18.75
CA ASP A 46 13.33 20.41 -19.46
C ASP A 46 12.17 20.90 -18.55
N LEU A 47 12.50 21.28 -17.31
CA LEU A 47 11.56 21.76 -16.29
C LEU A 47 11.49 23.30 -16.22
N THR A 48 12.32 24.02 -16.97
CA THR A 48 12.31 25.49 -17.01
C THR A 48 10.92 26.01 -17.37
N GLY A 49 10.38 26.89 -16.51
CA GLY A 49 9.02 27.45 -16.65
C GLY A 49 7.90 26.64 -16.00
N TYR A 50 8.12 25.37 -15.61
CA TYR A 50 7.10 24.56 -14.92
C TYR A 50 7.01 24.83 -13.41
N LEU A 51 8.10 25.28 -12.79
CA LEU A 51 8.23 25.42 -11.33
C LEU A 51 8.48 26.88 -10.94
N PRO A 52 8.01 27.32 -9.75
CA PRO A 52 8.36 28.62 -9.18
C PRO A 52 9.89 28.81 -9.07
N ALA A 53 10.37 30.05 -9.15
CA ALA A 53 11.80 30.37 -9.23
C ALA A 53 12.61 29.88 -8.02
N HIS A 54 12.03 29.88 -6.81
CA HIS A 54 12.72 29.41 -5.60
C HIS A 54 13.05 27.91 -5.70
N VAL A 55 14.31 27.56 -5.42
CA VAL A 55 14.76 26.19 -5.27
C VAL A 55 14.71 25.86 -3.78
N SER A 56 13.81 24.96 -3.39
CA SER A 56 13.63 24.64 -1.97
C SER A 56 14.58 23.56 -1.49
N THR A 57 15.00 23.65 -0.24
CA THR A 57 15.60 22.52 0.46
C THR A 57 14.52 21.49 0.86
N MET A 58 14.94 20.27 1.22
CA MET A 58 14.04 19.26 1.79
C MET A 58 13.34 19.79 3.06
N ASP A 59 14.07 20.48 3.94
CA ASP A 59 13.52 21.01 5.19
C ASP A 59 12.44 22.07 4.93
N GLU A 60 12.65 22.96 3.96
CA GLU A 60 11.62 23.92 3.55
C GLU A 60 10.36 23.24 2.98
N GLN A 61 10.54 22.14 2.25
CA GLN A 61 9.41 21.33 1.78
C GLN A 61 8.67 20.68 2.96
N LEU A 62 9.39 20.15 3.95
CA LEU A 62 8.81 19.56 5.16
C LEU A 62 8.04 20.59 5.98
N VAL A 63 8.54 21.82 6.12
CA VAL A 63 7.82 22.94 6.77
C VAL A 63 6.50 23.24 6.05
N ARG A 64 6.50 23.26 4.70
CA ARG A 64 5.24 23.42 3.93
C ARG A 64 4.30 22.25 4.14
N VAL A 65 4.83 21.02 4.19
CA VAL A 65 4.01 19.82 4.43
C VAL A 65 3.35 19.90 5.80
N ARG A 66 4.12 20.21 6.84
CA ARG A 66 3.64 20.42 8.21
C ARG A 66 2.56 21.49 8.28
N THR A 67 2.84 22.68 7.73
CA THR A 67 1.89 23.81 7.71
C THR A 67 0.56 23.42 7.06
N ALA A 68 0.62 22.74 5.91
CA ALA A 68 -0.59 22.31 5.21
C ALA A 68 -1.34 21.19 5.96
N LEU A 69 -0.63 20.26 6.58
CA LEU A 69 -1.24 19.20 7.40
C LEU A 69 -1.92 19.78 8.65
N ASP A 70 -1.28 20.71 9.34
CA ASP A 70 -1.78 21.33 10.56
C ASP A 70 -3.00 22.23 10.28
N SER A 71 -3.15 22.72 9.05
CA SER A 71 -4.36 23.45 8.61
C SER A 71 -5.61 22.58 8.46
N LYS A 72 -5.46 21.25 8.45
CA LYS A 72 -6.58 20.31 8.31
C LYS A 72 -7.28 20.08 9.63
N THR A 73 -8.61 20.05 9.58
CA THR A 73 -9.46 20.08 10.79
C THR A 73 -9.86 18.69 11.27
N SER A 74 -9.78 17.69 10.40
CA SER A 74 -10.15 16.30 10.70
C SER A 74 -9.05 15.31 10.29
N ALA A 75 -9.11 14.10 10.86
CA ALA A 75 -8.18 13.03 10.52
C ALA A 75 -8.30 12.62 9.04
N ILE A 76 -9.52 12.53 8.50
CA ILE A 76 -9.74 12.21 7.09
C ILE A 76 -9.20 13.28 6.14
N GLU A 77 -9.32 14.57 6.47
CA GLU A 77 -8.70 15.64 5.66
C GLU A 77 -7.17 15.54 5.66
N LYS A 78 -6.58 15.19 6.81
CA LYS A 78 -5.15 14.92 6.93
C LYS A 78 -4.73 13.70 6.11
N HIS A 79 -5.52 12.62 6.13
CA HIS A 79 -5.32 11.44 5.31
C HIS A 79 -5.32 11.79 3.82
N ILE A 80 -6.35 12.48 3.34
CA ILE A 80 -6.47 12.90 1.92
C ILE A 80 -5.26 13.74 1.51
N TYR A 81 -4.82 14.67 2.37
CA TYR A 81 -3.65 15.49 2.12
C TYR A 81 -2.37 14.64 2.01
N LEU A 82 -2.17 13.69 2.92
CA LEU A 82 -1.01 12.80 2.93
C LEU A 82 -1.01 11.84 1.74
N ALA A 83 -2.17 11.30 1.36
CA ALA A 83 -2.33 10.50 0.14
C ALA A 83 -1.94 11.31 -1.11
N GLY A 84 -2.40 12.55 -1.22
CA GLY A 84 -2.02 13.45 -2.30
C GLY A 84 -0.53 13.86 -2.29
N LEU A 85 0.13 13.83 -1.13
CA LEU A 85 1.59 13.98 -1.04
C LEU A 85 2.30 12.72 -1.53
N HIS A 86 1.86 11.54 -1.07
CA HIS A 86 2.38 10.25 -1.50
C HIS A 86 2.30 10.10 -3.03
N ASP A 87 1.18 10.49 -3.61
CA ASP A 87 0.93 10.47 -5.04
C ASP A 87 1.65 11.55 -5.85
N ARG A 88 2.36 12.48 -5.20
CA ARG A 88 3.05 13.58 -5.87
C ARG A 88 4.56 13.47 -5.75
N ASN A 89 5.06 13.11 -4.58
CA ASN A 89 6.49 13.05 -4.25
C ASN A 89 6.69 12.05 -3.11
N GLU A 90 7.06 10.82 -3.46
CA GLU A 90 7.22 9.73 -2.49
C GLU A 90 8.40 9.95 -1.55
N THR A 91 9.48 10.57 -2.05
CA THR A 91 10.66 10.88 -1.21
C THR A 91 10.27 11.83 -0.09
N LEU A 92 9.55 12.91 -0.41
CA LEU A 92 9.07 13.87 0.59
C LEU A 92 8.01 13.27 1.52
N PHE A 93 7.11 12.44 0.99
CA PHE A 93 6.13 11.70 1.79
C PHE A 93 6.82 10.83 2.83
N PHE A 94 7.71 9.92 2.42
CA PHE A 94 8.39 9.01 3.34
C PHE A 94 9.34 9.75 4.29
N ARG A 95 10.01 10.81 3.83
CA ARG A 95 10.80 11.67 4.72
C ARG A 95 9.94 12.25 5.85
N PHE A 96 8.76 12.79 5.52
CA PHE A 96 7.84 13.34 6.50
C PHE A 96 7.28 12.27 7.45
N VAL A 97 6.92 11.09 6.93
CA VAL A 97 6.43 9.95 7.74
C VAL A 97 7.50 9.50 8.74
N LEU A 98 8.75 9.33 8.30
CA LEU A 98 9.85 8.87 9.15
C LEU A 98 10.17 9.83 10.30
N GLU A 99 10.09 11.15 10.06
CA GLU A 99 10.30 12.15 11.11
C GLU A 99 9.13 12.26 12.10
N ASN A 100 7.94 11.77 11.73
CA ASN A 100 6.70 12.03 12.45
C ASN A 100 5.86 10.75 12.67
N LEU A 101 6.50 9.58 12.75
CA LEU A 101 5.84 8.26 12.74
C LEU A 101 4.65 8.16 13.70
N ARG A 102 4.83 8.57 14.96
CA ARG A 102 3.79 8.46 16.00
C ARG A 102 2.51 9.24 15.65
N GLU A 103 2.65 10.39 15.00
CA GLU A 103 1.53 11.25 14.61
C GLU A 103 0.94 10.80 13.27
N VAL A 104 1.79 10.41 12.33
CA VAL A 104 1.39 10.19 10.93
C VAL A 104 0.86 8.79 10.67
N VAL A 105 1.40 7.76 11.35
CA VAL A 105 0.93 6.37 11.18
C VAL A 105 -0.59 6.24 11.43
N PRO A 106 -1.18 6.82 12.48
CA PRO A 106 -2.63 6.79 12.68
C PRO A 106 -3.46 7.49 11.58
N LEU A 107 -2.84 8.35 10.77
CA LEU A 107 -3.48 9.07 9.66
C LEU A 107 -3.41 8.29 8.35
N ILE A 108 -2.30 7.60 8.08
CA ILE A 108 -2.11 6.81 6.84
C ILE A 108 -2.51 5.34 6.98
N TYR A 109 -2.71 4.86 8.20
CA TYR A 109 -3.18 3.52 8.53
C TYR A 109 -4.29 3.60 9.59
N THR A 110 -4.40 2.60 10.47
CA THR A 110 -5.44 2.55 11.51
C THR A 110 -5.27 3.66 12.56
N PRO A 111 -6.36 4.35 12.96
CA PRO A 111 -7.76 4.05 12.60
C PRO A 111 -8.28 4.80 11.36
N THR A 112 -7.61 5.86 10.90
CA THR A 112 -8.15 6.78 9.88
C THR A 112 -8.37 6.11 8.52
N VAL A 113 -7.55 5.12 8.16
CA VAL A 113 -7.71 4.36 6.92
C VAL A 113 -9.08 3.67 6.82
N ALA A 114 -9.71 3.31 7.94
CA ALA A 114 -11.06 2.74 7.95
C ALA A 114 -12.08 3.76 7.39
N GLU A 115 -12.03 5.01 7.86
CA GLU A 115 -12.87 6.10 7.36
C GLU A 115 -12.58 6.40 5.88
N ALA A 116 -11.31 6.31 5.47
CA ALA A 116 -10.91 6.46 4.08
C ALA A 116 -11.48 5.35 3.17
N CYS A 117 -11.53 4.10 3.65
CA CYS A 117 -12.13 2.97 2.93
C CYS A 117 -13.63 3.19 2.73
N VAL A 118 -14.35 3.60 3.78
CA VAL A 118 -15.79 3.94 3.68
C VAL A 118 -16.04 5.03 2.65
N ASN A 119 -15.20 6.06 2.62
CA ASN A 119 -15.36 7.22 1.74
C ASN A 119 -14.62 7.08 0.40
N TRP A 120 -14.04 5.91 0.10
CA TRP A 120 -13.05 5.73 -0.97
C TRP A 120 -13.50 6.30 -2.30
N SER A 121 -14.71 5.96 -2.72
CA SER A 121 -15.28 6.41 -4.00
C SER A 121 -15.44 7.94 -4.11
N ARG A 122 -15.64 8.64 -2.99
CA ARG A 122 -15.77 10.11 -2.94
C ARG A 122 -14.42 10.81 -2.93
N ILE A 123 -13.47 10.21 -2.23
CA ILE A 123 -12.14 10.78 -2.02
C ILE A 123 -11.11 10.32 -3.06
N PHE A 124 -11.47 9.40 -3.96
CA PHE A 124 -10.60 8.93 -5.03
C PHE A 124 -10.08 10.11 -5.89
N ARG A 125 -8.77 10.16 -6.12
CA ARG A 125 -8.11 11.22 -6.90
C ARG A 125 -7.10 10.68 -7.90
N ARG A 126 -6.21 9.79 -7.46
CA ARG A 126 -5.20 9.14 -8.30
C ARG A 126 -5.24 7.64 -8.06
N ALA A 127 -5.07 6.87 -9.13
CA ALA A 127 -4.97 5.43 -9.03
C ALA A 127 -3.63 5.02 -8.42
N ARG A 128 -3.67 4.22 -7.37
CA ARG A 128 -2.53 3.53 -6.76
C ARG A 128 -2.93 2.07 -6.51
N GLY A 129 -2.12 1.14 -6.96
CA GLY A 129 -2.44 -0.30 -6.93
C GLY A 129 -3.24 -0.79 -8.13
N ILE A 130 -3.63 -2.05 -8.07
CA ILE A 130 -4.30 -2.77 -9.16
C ILE A 130 -5.60 -3.36 -8.64
N TYR A 131 -6.66 -3.24 -9.43
CA TYR A 131 -7.92 -3.95 -9.21
C TYR A 131 -7.97 -5.15 -10.16
N VAL A 132 -8.25 -6.33 -9.61
CA VAL A 132 -8.54 -7.55 -10.37
C VAL A 132 -10.00 -7.87 -10.16
N THR A 133 -10.76 -7.93 -11.25
CA THR A 133 -12.22 -8.10 -11.24
C THR A 133 -12.60 -9.44 -11.89
N PRO A 134 -13.86 -9.88 -11.77
CA PRO A 134 -14.35 -11.07 -12.47
C PRO A 134 -14.18 -11.03 -14.00
N GLU A 135 -14.14 -9.84 -14.61
CA GLU A 135 -13.92 -9.67 -16.06
C GLU A 135 -12.48 -9.98 -16.49
N ASP A 136 -11.53 -9.98 -15.56
CA ASP A 136 -10.11 -10.22 -15.85
C ASP A 136 -9.75 -11.71 -15.93
N ARG A 137 -10.72 -12.60 -15.68
CA ARG A 137 -10.57 -14.05 -15.71
C ARG A 137 -10.04 -14.55 -17.06
N GLY A 138 -9.07 -15.45 -17.03
CA GLY A 138 -8.29 -15.91 -18.18
C GLY A 138 -7.26 -14.89 -18.68
N GLY A 139 -7.08 -13.78 -17.97
CA GLY A 139 -6.24 -12.64 -18.35
C GLY A 139 -5.41 -12.04 -17.23
N VAL A 140 -5.44 -12.58 -16.00
CA VAL A 140 -4.83 -11.92 -14.84
C VAL A 140 -3.32 -11.75 -15.01
N ALA A 141 -2.60 -12.74 -15.52
CA ALA A 141 -1.16 -12.63 -15.78
C ALA A 141 -0.82 -11.54 -16.82
N ARG A 142 -1.67 -11.35 -17.83
CA ARG A 142 -1.52 -10.28 -18.83
C ARG A 142 -1.77 -8.91 -18.20
N LEU A 143 -2.81 -8.81 -17.37
CA LEU A 143 -3.12 -7.59 -16.61
C LEU A 143 -1.93 -7.19 -15.74
N LEU A 144 -1.42 -8.11 -14.91
CA LEU A 144 -0.29 -7.84 -14.01
C LEU A 144 0.95 -7.38 -14.78
N ARG A 145 1.31 -8.04 -15.89
CA ARG A 145 2.45 -7.61 -16.73
C ARG A 145 2.27 -6.22 -17.33
N GLY A 146 1.04 -5.84 -17.65
CA GLY A 146 0.73 -4.59 -18.34
C GLY A 146 0.85 -3.36 -17.44
N VAL A 147 0.55 -3.49 -16.14
CA VAL A 147 0.41 -2.32 -15.25
C VAL A 147 1.35 -2.34 -14.03
N ALA A 148 1.92 -3.48 -13.66
CA ALA A 148 2.76 -3.60 -12.48
C ALA A 148 4.27 -3.40 -12.76
N PRO A 149 5.04 -2.91 -11.77
CA PRO A 149 6.49 -2.96 -11.81
C PRO A 149 7.00 -4.42 -11.86
N GLN A 150 7.83 -4.75 -12.85
CA GLN A 150 8.34 -6.12 -13.06
C GLN A 150 9.24 -6.63 -11.91
N ASP A 151 9.75 -5.74 -11.07
CA ASP A 151 10.58 -6.04 -9.90
C ASP A 151 9.84 -5.87 -8.57
N THR A 152 8.53 -6.11 -8.59
CA THR A 152 7.73 -6.21 -7.37
C THR A 152 8.29 -7.32 -6.47
N GLU A 153 8.53 -7.00 -5.20
CA GLU A 153 9.03 -7.92 -4.17
C GLU A 153 8.00 -8.15 -3.04
N VAL A 154 7.10 -7.20 -2.79
CA VAL A 154 6.05 -7.34 -1.78
C VAL A 154 4.70 -6.91 -2.33
N ILE A 155 3.74 -7.84 -2.26
CA ILE A 155 2.36 -7.63 -2.65
C ILE A 155 1.51 -7.72 -1.39
N VAL A 156 0.65 -6.73 -1.16
CA VAL A 156 -0.43 -6.85 -0.17
C VAL A 156 -1.73 -6.88 -0.94
N VAL A 157 -2.50 -7.95 -0.73
CA VAL A 157 -3.78 -8.18 -1.40
C VAL A 157 -4.90 -8.28 -0.39
N THR A 158 -6.06 -7.75 -0.75
CA THR A 158 -7.34 -7.92 -0.02
C THR A 158 -8.45 -8.20 -1.02
N ASP A 159 -9.50 -8.93 -0.62
CA ASP A 159 -10.76 -9.00 -1.35
C ASP A 159 -11.82 -8.04 -0.80
N ASN A 160 -11.44 -7.22 0.19
CA ASN A 160 -12.23 -6.17 0.79
C ASN A 160 -13.45 -6.64 1.62
N GLU A 161 -13.60 -7.94 1.92
CA GLU A 161 -14.79 -8.48 2.58
C GLU A 161 -14.85 -8.12 4.08
N ARG A 162 -13.69 -8.05 4.75
CA ARG A 162 -13.61 -7.85 6.19
C ARG A 162 -12.58 -6.78 6.54
N ILE A 163 -12.79 -5.57 6.02
CA ILE A 163 -11.92 -4.44 6.35
C ILE A 163 -12.03 -4.13 7.84
N LEU A 164 -10.96 -4.44 8.59
CA LEU A 164 -10.85 -4.18 10.03
C LEU A 164 -12.14 -4.60 10.79
N GLY A 165 -12.80 -3.64 11.45
CA GLY A 165 -14.09 -3.80 12.12
C GLY A 165 -15.28 -3.20 11.37
N ILE A 166 -15.09 -2.74 10.13
CA ILE A 166 -16.13 -2.04 9.33
C ILE A 166 -16.75 -2.94 8.24
N GLY A 167 -16.28 -4.16 8.08
CA GLY A 167 -16.89 -5.17 7.20
C GLY A 167 -16.60 -4.96 5.72
N ASP A 168 -17.55 -5.33 4.85
CA ASP A 168 -17.37 -5.30 3.39
C ASP A 168 -17.39 -3.86 2.88
N GLN A 169 -16.27 -3.44 2.28
CA GLN A 169 -16.09 -2.09 1.73
C GLN A 169 -15.96 -2.06 0.20
N GLY A 170 -16.17 -3.21 -0.48
CA GLY A 170 -15.99 -3.32 -1.93
C GLY A 170 -14.64 -2.75 -2.38
N ALA A 171 -14.58 -2.06 -3.52
CA ALA A 171 -13.33 -1.43 -3.99
C ALA A 171 -12.69 -0.44 -2.99
N GLY A 172 -13.42 0.01 -1.96
CA GLY A 172 -12.89 0.86 -0.91
C GLY A 172 -11.81 0.24 -0.04
N GLY A 173 -11.79 -1.10 0.04
CA GLY A 173 -10.77 -1.83 0.80
C GLY A 173 -9.34 -1.64 0.29
N MET A 174 -9.14 -1.12 -0.94
CA MET A 174 -7.84 -0.76 -1.51
C MET A 174 -7.00 0.17 -0.60
N GLY A 175 -7.64 0.96 0.27
CA GLY A 175 -6.93 1.79 1.25
C GLY A 175 -6.01 0.98 2.19
N ILE A 176 -6.38 -0.26 2.51
CA ILE A 176 -5.63 -1.15 3.41
C ILE A 176 -4.29 -1.59 2.82
N PRO A 177 -4.22 -2.24 1.64
CA PRO A 177 -2.94 -2.64 1.06
C PRO A 177 -2.03 -1.44 0.76
N ILE A 178 -2.60 -0.28 0.37
CA ILE A 178 -1.82 0.96 0.21
C ILE A 178 -1.19 1.39 1.54
N GLY A 179 -1.99 1.44 2.61
CA GLY A 179 -1.52 1.82 3.94
C GLY A 179 -0.47 0.86 4.49
N LYS A 180 -0.70 -0.46 4.37
CA LYS A 180 0.26 -1.50 4.76
C LYS A 180 1.59 -1.34 4.04
N LEU A 181 1.58 -1.15 2.72
CA LEU A 181 2.81 -1.02 1.95
C LEU A 181 3.57 0.27 2.27
N ALA A 182 2.87 1.36 2.60
CA ALA A 182 3.52 2.56 3.15
C ALA A 182 4.24 2.25 4.48
N LEU A 183 3.66 1.41 5.34
CA LEU A 183 4.32 0.96 6.57
C LEU A 183 5.50 0.00 6.30
N TYR A 184 5.43 -0.85 5.29
CA TYR A 184 6.57 -1.66 4.85
C TYR A 184 7.76 -0.78 4.47
N THR A 185 7.54 0.28 3.72
CA THR A 185 8.60 1.22 3.37
C THR A 185 9.10 1.97 4.61
N ALA A 186 8.20 2.54 5.41
CA ALA A 186 8.60 3.38 6.55
C ALA A 186 9.24 2.59 7.70
N ALA A 187 8.78 1.37 8.00
CA ALA A 187 9.21 0.59 9.15
C ALA A 187 10.22 -0.52 8.81
N ALA A 188 10.12 -1.11 7.62
CA ALA A 188 11.01 -2.20 7.20
C ALA A 188 12.04 -1.79 6.14
N GLY A 189 11.99 -0.55 5.63
CA GLY A 189 12.94 -0.04 4.65
C GLY A 189 12.78 -0.66 3.25
N ILE A 190 11.64 -1.29 2.96
CA ILE A 190 11.38 -1.86 1.64
C ILE A 190 11.15 -0.72 0.65
N HIS A 191 11.90 -0.72 -0.44
CA HIS A 191 11.82 0.33 -1.44
C HIS A 191 10.40 0.40 -2.05
N PRO A 192 9.73 1.57 -2.09
CA PRO A 192 8.31 1.65 -2.47
C PRO A 192 8.04 1.22 -3.92
N ALA A 193 8.99 1.45 -4.84
CA ALA A 193 8.92 0.94 -6.22
C ALA A 193 8.85 -0.60 -6.36
N ARG A 194 9.10 -1.34 -5.27
CA ARG A 194 9.03 -2.81 -5.21
C ARG A 194 7.78 -3.31 -4.49
N THR A 195 6.87 -2.42 -4.16
CA THR A 195 5.62 -2.72 -3.48
C THR A 195 4.45 -2.64 -4.45
N LEU A 196 3.47 -3.52 -4.28
CA LEU A 196 2.29 -3.55 -5.15
C LEU A 196 1.01 -3.82 -4.34
N PRO A 197 0.14 -2.80 -4.17
CA PRO A 197 -1.16 -3.00 -3.57
C PRO A 197 -2.13 -3.61 -4.59
N ILE A 198 -2.87 -4.63 -4.19
CA ILE A 198 -3.87 -5.29 -5.05
C ILE A 198 -5.20 -5.41 -4.32
N SER A 199 -6.29 -5.17 -5.04
CA SER A 199 -7.66 -5.45 -4.61
C SER A 199 -8.28 -6.48 -5.53
N LEU A 200 -8.74 -7.60 -4.98
CA LEU A 200 -9.62 -8.53 -5.67
C LEU A 200 -11.05 -8.00 -5.56
N ASP A 201 -11.44 -7.12 -6.48
CA ASP A 201 -12.75 -6.50 -6.52
C ASP A 201 -13.77 -7.45 -7.17
N VAL A 202 -14.12 -8.48 -6.41
CA VAL A 202 -15.03 -9.56 -6.82
C VAL A 202 -16.51 -9.23 -6.59
N GLY A 203 -16.83 -7.95 -6.39
CA GLY A 203 -18.13 -7.47 -5.95
C GLY A 203 -18.21 -7.24 -4.44
N THR A 204 -19.39 -6.82 -3.96
CA THR A 204 -19.64 -6.48 -2.55
C THR A 204 -21.06 -6.87 -2.15
N ASP A 205 -21.25 -7.31 -0.90
CA ASP A 205 -22.59 -7.51 -0.33
C ASP A 205 -23.08 -6.31 0.49
N ASN A 206 -22.33 -5.21 0.46
CA ASN A 206 -22.73 -3.96 1.07
C ASN A 206 -23.76 -3.23 0.20
N ALA A 207 -25.04 -3.37 0.55
CA ALA A 207 -26.15 -2.74 -0.18
C ALA A 207 -26.00 -1.22 -0.30
N ALA A 208 -25.45 -0.53 0.72
CA ALA A 208 -25.26 0.91 0.67
C ALA A 208 -24.25 1.32 -0.42
N LEU A 209 -23.23 0.49 -0.68
CA LEU A 209 -22.29 0.73 -1.80
C LEU A 209 -22.92 0.44 -3.15
N LEU A 210 -23.71 -0.65 -3.26
CA LEU A 210 -24.40 -1.00 -4.51
C LEU A 210 -25.41 0.08 -4.92
N ASP A 211 -26.12 0.66 -3.95
CA ASP A 211 -27.09 1.72 -4.15
C ASP A 211 -26.45 3.10 -4.35
N ASP A 212 -25.17 3.28 -4.02
CA ASP A 212 -24.47 4.56 -4.17
C ASP A 212 -24.07 4.81 -5.63
N PRO A 213 -24.60 5.87 -6.28
CA PRO A 213 -24.25 6.18 -7.67
C PRO A 213 -22.77 6.58 -7.85
N MET A 214 -22.07 6.98 -6.79
CA MET A 214 -20.65 7.30 -6.85
C MET A 214 -19.75 6.07 -6.67
N TYR A 215 -20.28 4.90 -6.27
CA TYR A 215 -19.46 3.71 -6.06
C TYR A 215 -18.66 3.35 -7.32
N LEU A 216 -17.35 3.23 -7.15
CA LEU A 216 -16.36 3.01 -8.21
C LEU A 216 -16.04 1.53 -8.46
N GLY A 217 -16.40 0.64 -7.53
CA GLY A 217 -16.08 -0.78 -7.64
C GLY A 217 -17.04 -1.58 -8.50
N TRP A 218 -16.78 -2.87 -8.59
CA TRP A 218 -17.61 -3.83 -9.32
C TRP A 218 -19.05 -3.84 -8.81
N ARG A 219 -20.01 -3.47 -9.68
CA ARG A 219 -21.44 -3.36 -9.36
C ARG A 219 -22.16 -4.72 -9.45
N GLY A 220 -21.72 -5.65 -8.61
CA GLY A 220 -22.35 -6.94 -8.43
C GLY A 220 -22.19 -7.44 -7.00
N HIS A 221 -23.08 -8.34 -6.58
CA HIS A 221 -22.91 -9.12 -5.36
C HIS A 221 -21.62 -9.93 -5.44
N ARG A 222 -20.93 -10.13 -4.30
CA ARG A 222 -19.60 -10.73 -4.40
C ARG A 222 -19.68 -12.19 -4.83
N GLU A 223 -18.78 -12.57 -5.73
CA GLU A 223 -18.67 -13.96 -6.17
C GLU A 223 -18.37 -14.88 -4.99
N ARG A 224 -18.98 -16.07 -4.99
CA ARG A 224 -18.79 -17.11 -3.97
C ARG A 224 -18.59 -18.46 -4.65
N GLY A 225 -18.05 -19.42 -3.91
CA GLY A 225 -17.84 -20.77 -4.41
C GLY A 225 -16.85 -20.80 -5.57
N GLU A 226 -17.12 -21.64 -6.57
CA GLU A 226 -16.18 -21.93 -7.65
C GLU A 226 -15.75 -20.70 -8.48
N PRO A 227 -16.65 -19.77 -8.87
CA PRO A 227 -16.23 -18.53 -9.54
C PRO A 227 -15.18 -17.72 -8.77
N TYR A 228 -15.37 -17.55 -7.45
CA TYR A 228 -14.41 -16.84 -6.60
C TYR A 228 -13.08 -17.58 -6.54
N TRP A 229 -13.11 -18.87 -6.20
CA TRP A 229 -11.89 -19.65 -5.96
C TRP A 229 -11.07 -19.86 -7.23
N SER A 230 -11.71 -20.01 -8.38
CA SER A 230 -11.00 -20.09 -9.66
C SER A 230 -10.31 -18.77 -10.05
N LEU A 231 -10.85 -17.61 -9.65
CA LEU A 231 -10.18 -16.32 -9.88
C LEU A 231 -9.01 -16.14 -8.93
N VAL A 232 -9.17 -16.50 -7.65
CA VAL A 232 -8.09 -16.48 -6.66
C VAL A 232 -6.94 -17.39 -7.09
N GLU A 233 -7.25 -18.61 -7.54
CA GLU A 233 -6.24 -19.55 -8.02
C GLU A 233 -5.50 -18.98 -9.24
N GLU A 234 -6.24 -18.49 -10.24
CA GLU A 234 -5.64 -17.82 -11.40
C GLU A 234 -4.74 -16.65 -10.97
N PHE A 235 -5.20 -15.82 -10.03
CA PHE A 235 -4.43 -14.71 -9.49
C PHE A 235 -3.13 -15.16 -8.83
N VAL A 236 -3.16 -16.16 -7.95
CA VAL A 236 -1.95 -16.65 -7.27
C VAL A 236 -0.96 -17.24 -8.27
N LEU A 237 -1.44 -18.02 -9.24
CA LEU A 237 -0.59 -18.57 -10.29
C LEU A 237 0.01 -17.47 -11.17
N ALA A 238 -0.78 -16.44 -11.51
CA ALA A 238 -0.31 -15.27 -12.24
C ALA A 238 0.75 -14.49 -11.45
N VAL A 239 0.57 -14.29 -10.15
CA VAL A 239 1.59 -13.66 -9.29
C VAL A 239 2.87 -14.47 -9.29
N LYS A 240 2.79 -15.81 -9.12
CA LYS A 240 3.95 -16.70 -9.15
C LYS A 240 4.69 -16.66 -10.50
N GLU A 241 3.95 -16.55 -11.60
CA GLU A 241 4.51 -16.46 -12.95
C GLU A 241 5.19 -15.11 -13.21
N VAL A 242 4.53 -14.01 -12.84
CA VAL A 242 4.98 -12.65 -13.17
C VAL A 242 6.01 -12.12 -12.16
N PHE A 243 5.86 -12.46 -10.87
CA PHE A 243 6.72 -12.03 -9.77
C PHE A 243 7.21 -13.24 -8.95
N PRO A 244 8.07 -14.11 -9.53
CA PRO A 244 8.42 -15.40 -8.92
C PRO A 244 9.12 -15.31 -7.55
N THR A 245 9.65 -14.14 -7.19
CA THR A 245 10.33 -13.89 -5.91
C THR A 245 9.52 -13.02 -4.95
N ALA A 246 8.31 -12.60 -5.33
CA ALA A 246 7.50 -11.72 -4.50
C ALA A 246 6.90 -12.45 -3.30
N LEU A 247 6.86 -11.76 -2.17
CA LEU A 247 6.06 -12.11 -1.00
C LEU A 247 4.63 -11.66 -1.22
N LEU A 248 3.66 -12.58 -1.07
CA LEU A 248 2.23 -12.28 -1.12
C LEU A 248 1.65 -12.26 0.29
N GLN A 249 1.26 -11.08 0.77
CA GLN A 249 0.54 -10.91 2.03
C GLN A 249 -0.96 -10.83 1.79
N TRP A 250 -1.72 -11.68 2.49
CA TRP A 250 -3.18 -11.64 2.57
C TRP A 250 -3.62 -10.72 3.71
N GLU A 251 -4.56 -9.81 3.44
CA GLU A 251 -5.06 -8.84 4.43
C GLU A 251 -6.59 -8.68 4.36
N ASP A 252 -7.24 -8.62 5.52
CA ASP A 252 -8.65 -8.24 5.68
C ASP A 252 -9.67 -9.10 4.89
N PHE A 253 -9.37 -10.39 4.76
CA PHE A 253 -10.29 -11.40 4.24
C PHE A 253 -11.24 -11.93 5.34
N ALA A 254 -12.40 -12.45 4.96
CA ALA A 254 -13.28 -13.17 5.90
C ALA A 254 -12.58 -14.39 6.51
N ASN A 255 -12.86 -14.72 7.78
CA ASN A 255 -12.13 -15.73 8.55
C ASN A 255 -11.95 -17.07 7.82
N THR A 256 -13.04 -17.66 7.31
CA THR A 256 -12.99 -18.95 6.59
C THR A 256 -12.14 -18.87 5.33
N THR A 257 -12.17 -17.73 4.66
CA THR A 257 -11.41 -17.43 3.44
C THR A 257 -9.92 -17.30 3.77
N SER A 258 -9.56 -16.55 4.82
CA SER A 258 -8.18 -16.39 5.29
C SER A 258 -7.49 -17.72 5.61
N PHE A 259 -8.16 -18.61 6.36
CA PHE A 259 -7.59 -19.93 6.66
C PHE A 259 -7.42 -20.79 5.41
N ARG A 260 -8.38 -20.76 4.48
CA ARG A 260 -8.25 -21.51 3.22
C ARG A 260 -7.11 -21.00 2.36
N HIS A 261 -6.87 -19.68 2.30
CA HIS A 261 -5.70 -19.13 1.60
C HIS A 261 -4.39 -19.67 2.18
N LEU A 262 -4.25 -19.65 3.50
CA LEU A 262 -3.06 -20.16 4.18
C LEU A 262 -2.85 -21.65 3.91
N ASP A 263 -3.89 -22.47 4.08
CA ASP A 263 -3.79 -23.92 3.89
C ASP A 263 -3.47 -24.30 2.44
N THR A 264 -3.98 -23.53 1.47
CA THR A 264 -3.84 -23.83 0.05
C THR A 264 -2.52 -23.29 -0.54
N TYR A 265 -2.18 -22.03 -0.26
CA TYR A 265 -1.16 -21.30 -1.03
C TYR A 265 0.22 -21.19 -0.36
N ARG A 266 0.34 -21.51 0.94
CA ARG A 266 1.62 -21.43 1.66
C ARG A 266 2.74 -22.30 1.08
N GLU A 267 2.38 -23.42 0.45
CA GLU A 267 3.33 -24.34 -0.21
C GLU A 267 3.49 -24.03 -1.71
N ILE A 268 2.72 -23.08 -2.24
CA ILE A 268 2.71 -22.73 -3.68
C ILE A 268 3.56 -21.48 -3.94
N ILE A 269 3.46 -20.47 -3.07
CA ILE A 269 4.16 -19.19 -3.17
C ILE A 269 4.55 -18.70 -1.76
N PRO A 270 5.67 -17.97 -1.58
CA PRO A 270 5.94 -17.27 -0.34
C PRO A 270 4.78 -16.35 0.03
N SER A 271 4.00 -16.76 1.03
CA SER A 271 2.82 -16.02 1.45
C SER A 271 2.52 -16.18 2.92
N PHE A 272 1.85 -15.18 3.48
CA PHE A 272 1.41 -15.17 4.87
C PHE A 272 0.18 -14.26 5.03
N ASN A 273 -0.55 -14.39 6.13
CA ASN A 273 -1.67 -13.53 6.47
C ASN A 273 -1.36 -12.78 7.78
N ASP A 274 -1.38 -11.45 7.76
CA ASP A 274 -0.98 -10.64 8.92
C ASP A 274 -2.04 -10.70 10.04
N ASP A 275 -3.32 -10.75 9.70
CA ASP A 275 -4.42 -10.85 10.67
C ASP A 275 -4.30 -12.10 11.55
N ILE A 276 -3.83 -13.22 10.97
CA ILE A 276 -3.64 -14.50 11.66
C ILE A 276 -2.23 -14.58 12.26
N GLN A 277 -1.20 -14.55 11.40
CA GLN A 277 0.17 -14.85 11.80
C GLN A 277 0.86 -13.64 12.42
N GLY A 278 0.62 -12.43 11.90
CA GLY A 278 1.17 -11.18 12.43
C GLY A 278 0.61 -10.84 13.80
N THR A 279 -0.71 -10.93 13.98
CA THR A 279 -1.37 -10.75 15.28
C THR A 279 -0.85 -11.75 16.32
N ALA A 280 -0.74 -13.03 15.95
CA ALA A 280 -0.17 -14.04 16.85
C ALA A 280 1.28 -13.71 17.24
N ALA A 281 2.10 -13.30 16.27
CA ALA A 281 3.51 -12.96 16.51
C ALA A 281 3.66 -11.77 17.46
N VAL A 282 2.90 -10.68 17.28
CA VAL A 282 3.00 -9.50 18.15
C VAL A 282 2.48 -9.78 19.57
N VAL A 283 1.43 -10.60 19.71
CA VAL A 283 0.92 -11.01 21.03
C VAL A 283 1.96 -11.87 21.77
N VAL A 284 2.55 -12.86 21.10
CA VAL A 284 3.60 -13.70 21.69
C VAL A 284 4.84 -12.86 22.05
N ALA A 285 5.23 -11.90 21.21
CA ALA A 285 6.32 -10.97 21.53
C ALA A 285 6.03 -10.14 22.80
N GLY A 286 4.79 -9.69 22.98
CA GLY A 286 4.32 -9.02 24.19
C GLY A 286 4.40 -9.91 25.43
N LEU A 287 3.95 -11.17 25.32
CA LEU A 287 4.05 -12.16 26.41
C LEU A 287 5.50 -12.42 26.80
N LEU A 288 6.40 -12.61 25.81
CA LEU A 288 7.84 -12.79 26.05
C LEU A 288 8.45 -11.55 26.74
N ALA A 289 8.04 -10.35 26.34
CA ALA A 289 8.48 -9.11 27.00
C ALA A 289 7.99 -9.03 28.47
N ALA A 290 6.76 -9.47 28.75
CA ALA A 290 6.22 -9.54 30.09
C ALA A 290 6.97 -10.56 30.97
N MET A 291 7.30 -11.74 30.44
CA MET A 291 8.08 -12.76 31.15
C MET A 291 9.47 -12.26 31.54
N ARG A 292 10.15 -11.52 30.65
CA ARG A 292 11.45 -10.88 30.97
C ARG A 292 11.37 -9.89 32.14
N ARG A 293 10.19 -9.31 32.38
CA ARG A 293 9.98 -8.30 33.44
C ARG A 293 9.45 -8.89 34.74
N THR A 294 8.67 -9.97 34.67
CA THR A 294 8.02 -10.60 35.83
C THR A 294 8.76 -11.84 36.33
N GLY A 295 9.62 -12.44 35.51
CA GLY A 295 10.26 -13.73 35.76
C GLY A 295 9.34 -14.92 35.42
N GLY A 296 9.94 -16.08 35.15
CA GLY A 296 9.23 -17.32 34.79
C GLY A 296 9.21 -17.61 33.29
N GLU A 297 8.65 -18.78 32.93
CA GLU A 297 8.52 -19.23 31.55
C GLU A 297 7.07 -19.18 31.06
N LEU A 298 6.89 -19.10 29.73
CA LEU A 298 5.54 -19.15 29.11
C LEU A 298 4.80 -20.45 29.43
N ALA A 299 5.53 -21.55 29.63
CA ALA A 299 4.98 -22.86 29.94
C ALA A 299 4.31 -22.92 31.33
N ASP A 300 4.70 -22.02 32.25
CA ASP A 300 4.16 -21.98 33.62
C ASP A 300 2.89 -21.11 33.73
N GLN A 301 2.55 -20.37 32.67
CA GLN A 301 1.44 -19.43 32.69
C GLN A 301 0.10 -20.10 32.36
N ARG A 302 -0.98 -19.51 32.86
CA ARG A 302 -2.36 -19.90 32.51
C ARG A 302 -3.00 -18.80 31.70
N TYR A 303 -3.42 -19.13 30.48
CA TYR A 303 -3.99 -18.17 29.54
C TYR A 303 -5.52 -18.26 29.52
N VAL A 304 -6.18 -17.11 29.50
CA VAL A 304 -7.63 -16.99 29.29
C VAL A 304 -7.85 -16.13 28.06
N ILE A 305 -8.63 -16.64 27.10
CA ILE A 305 -8.96 -15.95 25.84
C ILE A 305 -10.45 -15.60 25.88
N VAL A 306 -10.79 -14.34 25.61
CA VAL A 306 -12.17 -13.87 25.50
C VAL A 306 -12.44 -13.46 24.06
N GLY A 307 -13.24 -14.26 23.35
CA GLY A 307 -13.47 -14.17 21.90
C GLY A 307 -12.84 -15.34 21.14
N SER A 308 -13.53 -15.89 20.14
CA SER A 308 -13.11 -17.05 19.32
C SER A 308 -13.45 -16.85 17.85
#